data_AF-A0ABD7V0T4-F1
#
_entry.id   AF-A0ABD7V0T4-F1
#
_cell.length_a   1.000
_cell.length_b   1.000
_cell.length_c   1.000
_cell.angle_alpha   90.00
_cell.angle_beta   90.00
_cell.angle_gamma   90.00
#
_symmetry.space_group_name_H-M   'P 1'
#
loop_
_entity.id
_entity.type
_entity.pdbx_description
1 polymer ?
#
loop_
_entity_poly.entity_id
_entity_poly.type
_entity_poly.pdbx_seq_one_letter_code
_entity_poly.pdbx_strand_id
1 'polypeptide(L)' 'MTRDVYVEDLVPGDRIRLDGTPRVVRTTSRLDDDRLRIELVKGHDDLQEVILDRTAKLQVN' A
#
# COMPACT_ATOMS: atom_id res chain seq x y z
N MET A 1 -11.12 6.07 -11.00
CA MET A 1 -11.69 7.12 -10.11
C MET A 1 -10.85 7.01 -8.86
N THR A 2 -10.09 8.05 -8.49
CA THR A 2 -9.21 7.91 -7.33
C THR A 2 -10.00 8.11 -6.04
N ARG A 3 -9.76 7.24 -5.05
CA ARG A 3 -10.35 7.33 -3.71
C ARG A 3 -9.26 7.27 -2.65
N ASP A 4 -9.46 7.99 -1.55
CA ASP A 4 -8.60 7.86 -0.37
C ASP A 4 -9.10 6.69 0.48
N VAL A 5 -8.21 5.74 0.76
CA VAL A 5 -8.48 4.60 1.66
C VAL A 5 -7.45 4.59 2.76
N TYR A 6 -7.82 4.05 3.92
CA TYR A 6 -6.85 3.83 4.99
C TYR A 6 -5.91 2.69 4.61
N VAL A 7 -4.69 2.73 5.13
CA VAL A 7 -3.69 1.67 4.97
C VAL A 7 -4.22 0.32 5.45
N GLU A 8 -5.05 0.31 6.50
CA GLU A 8 -5.70 -0.91 7.00
C GLU A 8 -6.75 -1.51 6.07
N ASP A 9 -7.33 -0.71 5.19
CA ASP A 9 -8.34 -1.14 4.22
C ASP A 9 -7.72 -1.58 2.89
N LEU A 10 -6.40 -1.51 2.74
CA LEU A 10 -5.72 -1.91 1.52
C LEU A 10 -5.79 -3.42 1.30
N VAL A 11 -6.18 -3.80 0.10
CA VAL A 11 -6.25 -5.20 -0.33
C VAL A 11 -5.23 -5.51 -1.43
N PRO A 12 -4.72 -6.75 -1.49
CA PRO A 12 -3.95 -7.22 -2.64
C PRO A 12 -4.64 -6.91 -3.97
N GLY A 13 -3.90 -6.27 -4.88
CA GLY A 13 -4.39 -5.80 -6.18
C GLY A 13 -4.68 -4.30 -6.23
N ASP A 14 -4.79 -3.61 -5.09
CA ASP A 14 -5.02 -2.17 -5.07
C ASP A 14 -3.86 -1.40 -5.71
N ARG A 15 -4.19 -0.44 -6.57
CA ARG A 15 -3.23 0.45 -7.22
C ARG A 15 -3.11 1.74 -6.44
N ILE A 16 -2.07 1.86 -5.64
CA ILE A 16 -1.79 3.06 -4.84
C ILE A 16 -0.80 3.98 -5.56
N ARG A 17 -0.79 5.26 -5.18
CA ARG A 17 0.32 6.17 -5.45
C ARG A 17 1.13 6.40 -4.18
N LEU A 18 2.42 6.09 -4.24
CA LEU A 18 3.38 6.38 -3.18
C LEU A 18 4.49 7.27 -3.75
N ASP A 19 4.74 8.43 -3.13
CA ASP A 19 5.73 9.42 -3.61
C ASP A 19 5.58 9.77 -5.10
N GLY A 20 4.34 9.91 -5.56
CA GLY A 20 4.03 10.17 -6.98
C GLY A 20 4.20 8.99 -7.93
N THR A 21 4.70 7.85 -7.44
CA THR A 21 4.91 6.64 -8.24
C THR A 21 3.73 5.67 -8.07
N PRO A 22 3.10 5.19 -9.16
CA PRO A 22 2.06 4.17 -9.09
C PRO A 22 2.67 2.82 -8.69
N ARG A 23 2.02 2.13 -7.76
CA ARG A 23 2.43 0.83 -7.22
C ARG A 23 1.20 -0.06 -7.06
N VAL A 24 1.41 -1.37 -7.08
CA VAL A 24 0.36 -2.36 -6.81
C VAL A 24 0.63 -3.00 -5.46
N VAL A 25 -0.38 -3.04 -4.59
CA VAL A 25 -0.34 -3.77 -3.34
C VAL A 25 -0.33 -5.26 -3.64
N ARG A 26 0.69 -5.97 -3.17
CA ARG A 26 0.81 -7.42 -3.32
C ARG A 26 0.29 -8.13 -2.08
N THR A 27 0.72 -7.67 -0.91
CA THR A 27 0.23 -8.18 0.38
C THR A 27 0.33 -7.10 1.44
N THR A 28 -0.52 -7.23 2.45
CA THR A 28 -0.50 -6.41 3.66
C THR A 28 -0.34 -7.35 4.85
N SER A 29 0.50 -6.98 5.80
CA SER A 29 0.76 -7.78 6.99
C SER A 29 0.88 -6.87 8.18
N ARG A 30 0.22 -7.22 9.28
CA ARG A 30 0.35 -6.46 10.53
C ARG A 30 1.77 -6.62 11.06
N LEU A 31 2.41 -5.48 11.33
CA LEU A 31 3.70 -5.44 12.00
C LEU A 31 3.49 -5.24 13.50
N ASP A 32 2.66 -4.26 13.88
CA ASP A 32 2.27 -3.92 15.25
C ASP A 32 0.80 -3.48 15.30
N ASP A 33 0.30 -3.06 16.47
CA ASP A 33 -1.09 -2.58 16.64
C ASP A 33 -1.45 -1.36 15.77
N ASP A 34 -0.47 -0.51 15.49
CA ASP A 34 -0.64 0.73 14.74
C ASP A 34 0.03 0.72 13.35
N ARG A 35 0.81 -0.32 13.02
CA ARG A 35 1.63 -0.35 11.79
C ARG A 35 1.37 -1.58 10.93
N LEU A 36 1.30 -1.34 9.62
CA LEU A 36 1.16 -2.35 8.59
C LEU A 36 2.39 -2.32 7.69
N ARG A 37 2.93 -3.52 7.44
CA ARG A 37 3.90 -3.78 6.38
C ARG A 37 3.14 -4.03 5.09
N ILE A 38 3.48 -3.30 4.05
CA ILE A 38 2.88 -3.42 2.72
C ILE A 38 3.97 -3.79 1.73
N GLU A 39 3.77 -4.91 1.04
CA GLU A 39 4.56 -5.26 -0.12
C GLU A 39 3.94 -4.63 -1.37
N LEU A 40 4.77 -3.92 -2.12
CA LEU A 40 4.43 -3.18 -3.31
C LEU A 40 5.21 -3.70 -4.50
N VAL A 41 4.55 -3.70 -5.65
CA VAL A 41 5.15 -4.10 -6.91
C VAL A 41 5.07 -2.95 -7.91
N LYS A 42 6.20 -2.62 -8.55
CA LYS A 42 6.28 -1.61 -9.62
C LYS A 42 6.20 -2.21 -11.03
N GLY A 43 6.52 -3.49 -11.16
CA GLY A 43 6.75 -4.20 -12.42
C GLY A 43 7.14 -5.66 -12.16
N HIS A 44 7.61 -6.38 -13.18
CA HIS A 44 7.79 -7.84 -13.10
C HIS A 44 8.80 -8.32 -12.03
N ASP A 45 9.79 -7.49 -11.66
CA ASP A 45 10.88 -7.90 -10.74
C ASP A 45 11.20 -6.87 -9.63
N ASP A 46 10.41 -5.80 -9.53
CA ASP A 46 10.70 -4.71 -8.58
C ASP A 46 9.73 -4.78 -7.40
N LEU A 47 10.14 -5.55 -6.38
CA LEU A 47 9.48 -5.70 -5.10
C LEU A 47 10.01 -4.65 -4.13
N GLN A 48 9.11 -3.84 -3.58
CA GLN A 48 9.42 -2.84 -2.56
C GLN A 48 8.58 -3.14 -1.32
N GLU A 49 9.17 -3.00 -0.15
CA GLU A 49 8.45 -3.09 1.11
C GLU A 49 8.40 -1.71 1.76
N VAL A 50 7.22 -1.33 2.28
CA VAL A 50 7.03 -0.11 3.05
C VAL A 50 6.26 -0.41 4.33
N ILE A 51 6.61 0.31 5.39
CA ILE A 51 5.90 0.24 6.67
C ILE A 51 5.15 1.55 6.84
N LEU A 52 3.84 1.47 6.97
CA LEU A 52 2.96 2.62 7.10
C LEU A 52 2.09 2.48 8.34
N ASP A 53 1.69 3.63 8.89
CA ASP A 53 0.70 3.69 9.96
C ASP A 53 -0.66 3.27 9.41
N ARG A 54 -1.40 2.47 10.18
CA ARG A 54 -2.72 1.95 9.77
C ARG A 54 -3.74 3.06 9.51
N THR A 55 -3.60 4.19 10.20
CA THR A 55 -4.49 5.36 10.08
C THR A 55 -4.08 6.30 8.96
N ALA A 56 -2.94 6.06 8.31
CA ALA A 56 -2.52 6.84 7.15
C ALA A 56 -3.48 6.59 5.98
N LYS A 57 -3.74 7.65 5.21
CA LYS A 57 -4.57 7.58 4.01
C LYS A 57 -3.71 7.52 2.77
N LEU A 58 -4.06 6.63 1.85
CA LEU A 58 -3.44 6.48 0.56
C LEU A 58 -4.47 6.64 -0.55
N GLN A 59 -4.02 7.24 -1.64
CA GLN A 59 -4.83 7.39 -2.83
C GLN A 59 -4.75 6.10 -3.67
N VAL A 60 -5.88 5.43 -3.83
CA VAL A 60 -6.07 4.25 -4.70
C VAL A 60 -6.77 4.65 -5.99
N ASN A 61 -6.39 4.06 -7.12
CA ASN A 61 -6.95 4.33 -8.45
C ASN A 61 -7.66 3.12 -9.08
#